data_AF-A0AAP3E6R7-F1
#
_entry.id   AF-A0AAP3E6R7-F1
#
_cell.length_a   1.000
_cell.length_b   1.000
_cell.length_c   1.000
_cell.angle_alpha   90.00
_cell.angle_beta   90.00
_cell.angle_gamma   90.00
#
_symmetry.space_group_name_H-M   'P 1'
#
loop_
_entity.id
_entity.type
_entity.pdbx_description
1 polymer ?
#
loop_
_entity_poly.entity_id
_entity_poly.type
_entity_poly.pdbx_seq_one_letter_code
_entity_poly.pdbx_strand_id
1 'polypeptide(L)' 'MALNKVRQLDQNSAGVTLPKDDLRLEELLDEDGKLEGEHHTHIRHVDEKEWKITLVDKIDI' A
#
# COMPACT_ATOMS: atom_id res chain seq x y z
N MET A 1 -14.20 -6.01 -4.69
CA MET A 1 -13.86 -4.84 -3.85
C MET A 1 -13.96 -5.27 -2.39
N ALA A 2 -12.84 -5.31 -1.69
CA ALA A 2 -12.82 -5.58 -0.25
C ALA A 2 -12.91 -4.24 0.51
N LEU A 3 -13.82 -4.15 1.47
CA LEU A 3 -13.90 -3.03 2.40
C LEU A 3 -12.82 -3.23 3.47
N ASN A 4 -11.72 -2.48 3.36
CA ASN A 4 -10.64 -2.55 4.32
C ASN A 4 -10.86 -1.55 5.46
N LYS A 5 -10.60 -1.99 6.69
CA LYS A 5 -10.67 -1.14 7.88
C LYS A 5 -9.45 -0.22 7.93
N VAL A 6 -9.66 1.08 8.13
CA VAL A 6 -8.60 2.02 8.51
C VAL A 6 -8.15 1.70 9.94
N ARG A 7 -6.84 1.56 10.15
CA ARG A 7 -6.23 1.24 11.45
C ARG A 7 -5.22 2.31 11.81
N GLN A 8 -5.16 2.65 13.10
CA GLN A 8 -4.07 3.45 13.64
C GLN A 8 -2.78 2.63 13.59
N LEU A 9 -1.72 3.20 13.04
CA LEU A 9 -0.41 2.56 12.96
C LEU A 9 0.51 3.10 14.06
N ASP A 10 0.50 4.41 14.26
CA ASP A 10 1.24 5.09 15.33
C ASP A 10 0.50 6.36 15.82
N GLN A 11 1.19 7.22 16.56
CA GLN A 11 0.61 8.45 17.13
C GLN A 11 0.17 9.47 16.07
N ASN A 12 0.80 9.45 14.90
CA ASN A 12 0.64 10.44 13.84
C ASN A 12 0.13 9.84 12.53
N SER A 13 -0.02 8.52 12.44
CA SER A 13 -0.40 7.85 11.19
C SER A 13 -1.49 6.80 11.34
N ALA A 14 -2.28 6.67 10.28
CA ALA A 14 -3.25 5.62 10.08
C ALA A 14 -3.08 5.05 8.67
N GLY A 15 -3.50 3.80 8.47
CA GLY A 15 -3.37 3.12 7.19
C GLY A 15 -4.44 2.09 6.94
N VAL A 16 -4.42 1.55 5.73
CA VAL A 16 -5.25 0.42 5.31
C VAL A 16 -4.35 -0.78 5.01
N THR A 17 -4.87 -1.97 5.26
CA THR A 17 -4.19 -3.22 4.91
C THR A 17 -4.59 -3.63 3.51
N LEU A 18 -3.60 -3.89 2.65
CA LEU A 18 -3.83 -4.51 1.34
C LEU A 18 -3.85 -6.03 1.49
N PRO A 19 -4.84 -6.73 0.90
CA PRO A 19 -4.87 -8.19 0.87
C PRO A 19 -3.61 -8.77 0.24
N LYS A 20 -3.08 -9.86 0.79
CA LYS A 20 -1.88 -10.53 0.24
C LYS A 20 -2.09 -11.02 -1.20
N ASP A 21 -3.32 -11.40 -1.56
CA ASP A 21 -3.61 -11.85 -2.91
C ASP A 21 -3.45 -10.71 -3.94
N ASP A 22 -3.87 -9.49 -3.58
CA ASP A 22 -3.67 -8.30 -4.41
C ASP A 22 -2.17 -7.99 -4.54
N LEU A 23 -1.41 -8.06 -3.44
CA LEU A 23 0.04 -7.83 -3.45
C LEU A 23 0.81 -8.88 -4.25
N ARG A 24 0.33 -10.14 -4.28
CA ARG A 24 0.93 -11.21 -5.07
C ARG A 24 0.74 -11.00 -6.57
N LEU A 25 -0.40 -10.44 -7.00
CA LEU A 25 -0.64 -10.10 -8.41
C LEU A 25 0.32 -9.04 -8.92
N GLU A 26 0.76 -8.15 -8.03
CA GLU A 26 1.72 -7.07 -8.32
C GLU A 26 3.17 -7.50 -8.06
N GLU A 27 3.43 -8.80 -7.83
CA GLU A 27 4.77 -9.37 -7.59
C GLU A 27 5.54 -8.71 -6.42
N LEU A 28 4.82 -8.20 -5.42
CA LEU A 28 5.40 -7.52 -4.24
C LEU A 28 5.71 -8.47 -3.08
N LEU A 29 5.33 -9.74 -3.21
CA LEU A 29 5.55 -10.75 -2.19
C LEU A 29 6.46 -11.85 -2.72
N ASP A 30 7.34 -12.35 -1.84
CA ASP A 30 8.14 -13.55 -2.08
C ASP A 30 7.29 -14.84 -2.04
N GLU A 31 7.94 -15.98 -2.26
CA GLU A 31 7.30 -17.32 -2.23
C GLU A 31 6.70 -17.67 -0.85
N ASP A 32 7.21 -17.05 0.23
CA ASP A 32 6.69 -17.19 1.60
C ASP A 32 5.55 -16.20 1.91
N GLY A 33 5.18 -15.35 0.94
CA GLY A 33 4.15 -14.32 1.08
C GLY A 33 4.56 -13.16 2.00
N LYS A 34 5.85 -12.87 2.09
CA LYS A 34 6.40 -11.69 2.78
C LYS A 34 6.76 -10.63 1.75
N LEU A 35 6.69 -9.38 2.18
CA LEU A 35 7.09 -8.25 1.34
C LEU A 35 8.61 -8.35 1.07
N GLU A 36 9.02 -8.32 -0.20
CA GLU A 36 10.42 -8.48 -0.59
C GLU A 36 10.99 -7.15 -1.10
N GLY A 37 12.07 -6.66 -0.47
CA GLY A 37 12.73 -5.42 -0.88
C GLY A 37 12.07 -4.15 -0.33
N GLU A 38 12.44 -3.01 -0.92
CA GLU A 38 11.90 -1.69 -0.57
C GLU A 38 10.88 -1.25 -1.62
N HIS A 39 9.64 -1.09 -1.19
CA HIS A 39 8.55 -0.59 -2.03
C HIS A 39 8.10 0.78 -1.53
N HIS A 40 7.97 1.70 -2.48
CA HIS A 40 7.49 3.04 -2.20
C HIS A 40 6.15 3.26 -2.87
N THR A 41 5.26 3.99 -2.18
CA THR A 41 3.97 4.38 -2.75
C THR A 41 3.83 5.89 -2.70
N HIS A 42 3.27 6.46 -3.76
CA HIS A 42 2.84 7.84 -3.78
C HIS A 42 1.34 7.89 -3.46
N ILE A 43 0.98 8.60 -2.41
CA ILE A 43 -0.40 8.82 -2.00
C ILE A 43 -0.80 10.25 -2.38
N ARG A 44 -1.84 10.40 -3.20
CA ARG A 44 -2.38 11.70 -3.62
C ARG A 44 -3.85 11.80 -3.25
N HIS A 45 -4.24 12.89 -2.59
CA HIS A 45 -5.64 13.24 -2.40
C HIS A 45 -6.25 13.66 -3.74
N VAL A 46 -7.35 13.02 -4.14
CA VAL A 46 -8.00 13.27 -5.44
C VAL A 46 -9.38 13.91 -5.29
N ASP A 47 -10.11 13.62 -4.21
CA ASP A 47 -11.42 14.24 -3.90
C ASP A 47 -11.80 14.04 -2.42
N GLU A 48 -12.97 14.49 -1.98
CA GLU A 48 -13.47 14.34 -0.62
C GLU A 48 -13.44 12.86 -0.18
N LYS A 49 -12.55 12.56 0.78
CA LYS A 49 -12.33 11.21 1.32
C LYS A 49 -11.83 10.21 0.28
N GLU A 50 -11.26 10.69 -0.82
CA GLU A 50 -10.70 9.85 -1.88
C GLU A 50 -9.20 10.12 -2.06
N TRP A 51 -8.44 9.03 -2.02
CA TRP A 51 -7.00 9.03 -2.27
C TRP A 51 -6.67 8.02 -3.35
N LYS A 52 -5.75 8.40 -4.22
CA LYS A 52 -5.11 7.48 -5.16
C LYS A 52 -3.74 7.08 -4.62
N ILE A 53 -3.52 5.78 -4.50
CA ILE A 53 -2.24 5.17 -4.12
C ILE A 53 -1.63 4.57 -5.38
N THR A 54 -0.35 4.78 -5.61
CA THR A 54 0.37 4.23 -6.77
C THR A 54 1.74 3.74 -6.34
N LEU A 55 2.09 2.52 -6.71
CA LEU A 55 3.43 1.95 -6.49
C LEU A 55 4.45 2.68 -7.36
N VAL A 56 5.65 2.89 -6.83
CA VAL A 56 6.74 3.57 -7.53
C VAL A 56 7.95 2.63 -7.56
N ASP A 57 8.40 2.28 -8.76
CA ASP A 57 9.51 1.33 -8.95
C ASP A 57 10.88 1.90 -8.56
N LYS A 58 11.04 3.24 -8.62
CA LYS A 58 12.25 3.95 -8.20
C LYS A 58 11.90 5.35 -7.70
N ILE A 59 12.36 5.68 -6.50
CA ILE A 59 12.52 7.09 -6.12
C ILE A 59 13.87 7.52 -6.70
N ASP A 60 13.88 8.26 -7.81
CA ASP A 60 15.04 9.05 -8.20
C ASP A 60 15.15 10.19 -7.18
N ILE A 61 16.05 10.03 -6.20
CA ILE A 61 16.42 11.06 -5.22
C ILE A 61 17.69 11.76 -5.71
#